data_AF-A0A562SL93-F1
#
_entry.id   AF-A0A562SL93-F1
#
_cell.length_a   1.000
_cell.length_b   1.000
_cell.length_c   1.000
_cell.angle_alpha   90.00
_cell.angle_beta   90.00
_cell.angle_gamma   90.00
#
_symmetry.space_group_name_H-M   'P 1'
#
loop_
_entity.id
_entity.type
_entity.pdbx_description
1 polymer ?
#
loop_
_entity_poly.entity_id
_entity_poly.type
_entity_poly.pdbx_seq_one_letter_code
_entity_poly.pdbx_strand_id
1 'polypeptide(L)'
;MASVYPLRRSDWTNRRAPTLEVFEALASDVLATMPDEFLAMCGHVEIRLMDYAEDEVLNALGIEDPHDLLGLFEGNALTEAAASMITGQMPNRIWLFRRPILDYWASGDETLGDVVAHVLIHEIGHHFGLSDDDMERIEAAAE
;
A
#
# COMPACT_ATOMS: atom_id res chain seq x y z
N MET A 1 51.23 13.18 -6.31
CA MET A 1 49.96 13.93 -6.31
C MET A 1 48.83 12.93 -6.49
N ALA A 2 48.14 12.56 -5.42
CA ALA A 2 46.95 11.70 -5.53
C ALA A 2 45.77 12.60 -5.90
N SER A 3 45.12 12.31 -7.03
CA SER A 3 43.89 12.99 -7.44
C SER A 3 42.77 12.58 -6.49
N VAL A 4 42.45 13.46 -5.53
CA VAL A 4 41.30 13.30 -4.61
C VAL A 4 40.04 13.77 -5.32
N TYR A 5 39.62 13.05 -6.37
CA TYR A 5 38.30 13.24 -6.96
C TYR A 5 37.49 11.96 -6.75
N PRO A 6 36.47 11.98 -5.86
CA PRO A 6 35.57 10.84 -5.75
C PRO A 6 34.86 10.64 -7.10
N LEU A 7 35.06 9.47 -7.69
CA LEU A 7 34.56 9.12 -9.03
C LEU A 7 33.03 8.96 -9.11
N ARG A 8 32.35 8.91 -7.95
CA ARG A 8 30.89 8.88 -7.87
C ARG A 8 30.41 9.79 -6.75
N ARG A 9 29.43 10.63 -7.06
CA ARG A 9 28.64 11.36 -6.07
C ARG A 9 27.34 10.60 -5.85
N SER A 10 26.96 10.45 -4.59
CA SER A 10 25.65 9.90 -4.24
C SER A 10 24.60 11.00 -4.31
N ASP A 11 23.52 10.72 -5.03
CA ASP A 11 22.32 11.55 -5.04
C ASP A 11 21.50 11.41 -3.74
N TRP A 12 21.80 10.41 -2.90
CA TRP A 12 21.17 10.22 -1.58
C TRP A 12 21.57 11.26 -0.53
N THR A 13 22.65 12.01 -0.75
CA THR A 13 23.12 13.04 0.20
C THR A 13 22.05 14.08 0.57
N ASN A 14 21.08 14.30 -0.30
CA ASN A 14 19.96 15.23 -0.07
C ASN A 14 18.59 14.52 -0.12
N ARG A 15 18.55 13.19 -0.25
CA ARG A 15 17.28 12.43 -0.20
C ARG A 15 16.90 12.20 1.26
N ARG A 16 15.61 12.34 1.54
CA ARG A 16 15.01 11.94 2.82
C ARG A 16 14.11 10.76 2.56
N ALA A 17 13.85 9.96 3.58
CA ALA A 17 12.75 9.01 3.51
C ALA A 17 11.44 9.77 3.19
N PRO A 18 10.57 9.22 2.33
CA PRO A 18 9.28 9.82 2.03
C PRO A 18 8.50 10.13 3.32
N THR A 19 7.93 11.33 3.41
CA THR A 19 6.97 11.67 4.47
C THR A 19 5.64 10.96 4.23
N LEU A 20 4.74 10.96 5.21
CA LEU A 20 3.38 10.42 5.03
C LEU A 20 2.67 11.05 3.82
N GLU A 21 2.79 12.37 3.64
CA GLU A 21 2.19 13.10 2.51
C GLU A 21 2.76 12.65 1.15
N VAL A 22 4.08 12.46 1.05
CA VAL A 22 4.72 11.94 -0.17
C VAL A 22 4.28 10.51 -0.43
N PHE A 23 4.12 9.71 0.63
CA PHE A 23 3.70 8.32 0.54
C PHE A 23 2.23 8.20 0.12
N GLU A 24 1.36 9.06 0.62
CA GLU A 24 -0.05 9.14 0.22
C GLU A 24 -0.20 9.53 -1.25
N ALA A 25 0.59 10.50 -1.72
CA ALA A 25 0.65 10.85 -3.14
C ALA A 25 1.15 9.66 -3.99
N LEU A 26 2.22 8.99 -3.57
CA LEU A 26 2.74 7.79 -4.24
C LEU A 26 1.66 6.69 -4.32
N ALA A 27 0.99 6.38 -3.21
CA ALA A 27 -0.05 5.36 -3.19
C ALA A 27 -1.25 5.73 -4.06
N SER A 28 -1.59 7.01 -4.14
CA SER A 28 -2.65 7.51 -5.03
C SER A 28 -2.26 7.37 -6.50
N ASP A 29 -1.02 7.71 -6.86
CA ASP A 29 -0.50 7.55 -8.22
C ASP A 29 -0.48 6.07 -8.62
N VAL A 30 -0.02 5.18 -7.73
CA VAL A 30 -0.01 3.73 -7.96
C VAL A 30 -1.41 3.17 -8.08
N LEU A 31 -2.35 3.56 -7.22
CA LEU A 31 -3.73 3.11 -7.34
C LEU A 31 -4.31 3.53 -8.71
N ALA A 32 -4.01 4.75 -9.19
CA ALA A 32 -4.50 5.24 -10.46
C ALA A 32 -3.93 4.52 -11.70
N THR A 33 -2.85 3.75 -11.57
CA THR A 33 -2.31 2.92 -12.67
C THR A 33 -2.88 1.50 -12.69
N MET A 34 -3.67 1.11 -11.69
CA MET A 34 -4.26 -0.22 -11.60
C MET A 34 -5.32 -0.45 -12.70
N PRO A 35 -5.55 -1.70 -13.12
CA PRO A 35 -6.56 -2.02 -14.13
C PRO A 35 -7.97 -1.50 -13.76
N ASP A 36 -8.71 -0.99 -14.75
CA ASP A 36 -10.06 -0.43 -14.55
C ASP A 36 -11.02 -1.42 -13.85
N GLU A 37 -10.89 -2.71 -14.15
CA GLU A 37 -11.70 -3.76 -13.52
C GLU A 37 -11.44 -3.87 -12.02
N PHE A 38 -10.20 -3.66 -11.58
CA PHE A 38 -9.81 -3.65 -10.18
C PHE A 38 -10.32 -2.39 -9.47
N LEU A 39 -10.16 -1.22 -10.10
CA LEU A 39 -10.66 0.05 -9.58
C LEU A 39 -12.19 0.07 -9.45
N ALA A 40 -12.89 -0.56 -10.38
CA ALA A 40 -14.34 -0.69 -10.33
C ALA A 40 -14.82 -1.52 -9.11
N MET A 41 -14.02 -2.47 -8.62
CA MET A 41 -14.33 -3.25 -7.43
C MET A 41 -14.22 -2.42 -6.14
N CYS A 42 -13.27 -1.49 -6.08
CA CYS A 42 -13.05 -0.65 -4.90
C CYS A 42 -14.15 0.40 -4.69
N GLY A 43 -14.78 0.88 -5.77
CA GLY A 43 -15.74 1.98 -5.71
C GLY A 43 -15.10 3.26 -5.17
N HIS A 44 -15.70 3.86 -4.14
CA HIS A 44 -15.08 4.98 -3.42
C HIS A 44 -14.22 4.45 -2.27
N VAL A 45 -12.90 4.49 -2.45
CA VAL A 45 -11.91 4.09 -1.45
C VAL A 45 -11.07 5.28 -1.00
N GLU A 46 -10.86 5.40 0.31
CA GLU A 46 -9.93 6.36 0.91
C GLU A 46 -8.61 5.67 1.26
N ILE A 47 -7.48 6.17 0.75
CA ILE A 47 -6.17 5.75 1.24
C ILE A 47 -5.85 6.55 2.51
N ARG A 48 -5.37 5.88 3.57
CA ARG A 48 -4.90 6.50 4.81
C ARG A 48 -3.52 5.99 5.18
N LEU A 49 -2.66 6.90 5.64
CA LEU A 49 -1.28 6.60 5.98
C LEU A 49 -1.02 6.81 7.46
N MET A 50 -0.34 5.86 8.09
CA MET A 50 0.20 5.95 9.44
C MET A 50 1.62 5.42 9.47
N ASP A 51 2.41 5.78 10.48
CA ASP A 51 3.74 5.16 10.62
C ASP A 51 3.63 3.69 11.03
N TYR A 52 2.67 3.35 11.89
CA TYR A 52 2.35 2.00 12.35
C TYR A 52 0.84 1.87 12.61
N ALA A 53 0.34 0.63 12.64
CA ALA A 53 -0.99 0.35 13.17
C ALA A 53 -1.05 0.60 14.69
N GLU A 54 -2.25 0.87 15.19
CA GLU A 54 -2.49 0.97 16.63
C GLU A 54 -2.39 -0.41 17.29
N ASP A 55 -1.96 -0.46 18.55
CA ASP A 55 -1.79 -1.71 19.30
C ASP A 55 -3.10 -2.53 19.34
N GLU A 56 -4.24 -1.87 19.43
CA GLU A 56 -5.57 -2.49 19.40
C GLU A 56 -5.83 -3.24 18.10
N VAL A 57 -5.41 -2.69 16.96
CA VAL A 57 -5.54 -3.31 15.64
C VAL A 57 -4.63 -4.53 15.54
N LEU A 58 -3.37 -4.40 15.96
CA LEU A 58 -2.40 -5.50 15.96
C LEU A 58 -2.88 -6.66 16.83
N ASN A 59 -3.37 -6.37 18.04
CA ASN A 59 -3.92 -7.38 18.95
C ASN A 59 -5.15 -8.07 18.38
N ALA A 60 -6.04 -7.34 17.69
CA ALA A 60 -7.23 -7.91 17.07
C ALA A 60 -6.89 -8.86 15.92
N LEU A 61 -5.81 -8.59 15.20
CA LEU A 61 -5.29 -9.41 14.11
C LEU A 61 -4.33 -10.53 14.59
N GLY A 62 -3.96 -10.54 15.88
CA GLY A 62 -3.00 -11.49 16.43
C GLY A 62 -1.57 -11.28 15.93
N ILE A 63 -1.22 -10.05 15.56
CA ILE A 63 0.10 -9.67 15.04
C ILE A 63 0.97 -9.22 16.22
N GLU A 64 2.12 -9.86 16.38
CA GLU A 64 3.06 -9.56 17.48
C GLU A 64 4.06 -8.46 17.11
N ASP A 65 4.55 -8.43 15.87
CA ASP A 65 5.47 -7.40 15.37
C ASP A 65 4.71 -6.40 14.47
N PRO A 66 4.68 -5.09 14.80
CA PRO A 66 4.06 -4.10 13.93
C PRO A 66 4.66 -4.01 12.52
N HIS A 67 5.87 -4.55 12.30
CA HIS A 67 6.50 -4.63 10.98
C HIS A 67 5.87 -5.70 10.07
N ASP A 68 5.09 -6.64 10.61
CA ASP A 68 4.42 -7.68 9.83
C ASP A 68 3.12 -7.21 9.18
N LEU A 69 2.63 -6.00 9.50
CA LEU A 69 1.43 -5.41 8.91
C LEU A 69 1.79 -4.24 8.00
N LEU A 70 1.79 -4.48 6.68
CA LEU A 70 2.11 -3.48 5.66
C LEU A 70 0.91 -2.61 5.26
N GLY A 71 -0.27 -3.22 5.17
CA GLY A 71 -1.51 -2.57 4.85
C GLY A 71 -2.70 -3.21 5.59
N LEU A 72 -3.86 -2.57 5.49
CA LEU A 72 -5.11 -3.12 5.99
C LEU A 72 -6.29 -2.52 5.22
N PHE A 73 -7.12 -3.38 4.59
CA PHE A 73 -8.41 -2.96 4.08
C PHE A 73 -9.49 -2.93 5.18
N GLU A 74 -10.16 -1.80 5.35
CA GLU A 74 -11.29 -1.58 6.26
C GLU A 74 -12.52 -1.11 5.47
N GLY A 75 -13.57 -1.93 5.42
CA GLY A 75 -14.78 -1.58 4.67
C GLY A 75 -15.68 -2.77 4.39
N ASN A 76 -16.72 -2.56 3.58
CA ASN A 76 -17.61 -3.62 3.11
C ASN A 76 -17.49 -3.76 1.58
N ALA A 77 -17.50 -4.99 1.09
CA ALA A 77 -17.53 -5.26 -0.34
C ALA A 77 -18.79 -4.67 -1.00
N LEU A 78 -18.65 -4.14 -2.23
CA LEU A 78 -19.76 -3.53 -2.98
C LEU A 78 -20.99 -4.45 -3.13
N THR A 79 -20.77 -5.77 -3.13
CA THR A 79 -21.83 -6.80 -3.20
C THR A 79 -22.74 -6.78 -1.97
N GLU A 80 -22.20 -6.50 -0.78
CA GLU A 80 -22.97 -6.33 0.47
C GLU A 80 -23.57 -4.93 0.59
N ALA A 81 -22.87 -3.92 0.07
CA ALA A 81 -23.33 -2.52 0.06
C ALA A 81 -24.59 -2.33 -0.82
N ALA A 82 -24.68 -3.01 -1.97
CA ALA A 82 -25.86 -2.95 -2.83
C ALA A 82 -27.13 -3.53 -2.19
N ALA A 83 -26.99 -4.51 -1.30
CA ALA A 83 -28.10 -5.11 -0.56
C ALA A 83 -28.57 -4.27 0.64
N SER A 84 -27.75 -3.31 1.07
CA SER A 84 -27.97 -2.53 2.29
C SER A 84 -27.68 -1.04 2.05
N MET A 85 -28.49 -0.39 1.19
CA MET A 85 -28.50 1.08 1.08
C MET A 85 -29.03 1.71 2.38
N ILE A 86 -28.20 1.69 3.42
CA ILE A 86 -28.42 2.38 4.69
C ILE A 86 -27.70 3.72 4.57
N THR A 87 -28.44 4.81 4.74
CA THR A 87 -27.87 6.15 4.83
C THR A 87 -26.85 6.21 5.97
N GLY A 88 -25.56 6.46 5.66
CA GLY A 88 -24.47 6.58 6.65
C GLY A 88 -23.35 5.53 6.56
N GLN A 89 -23.24 4.76 5.47
CA GLN A 89 -22.08 3.88 5.27
C GLN A 89 -20.78 4.68 5.19
N MET A 90 -19.80 4.29 5.99
CA MET A 90 -18.44 4.82 5.94
C MET A 90 -17.78 4.38 4.63
N PRO A 91 -16.92 5.22 4.02
CA PRO A 91 -16.21 4.83 2.81
C PRO A 91 -15.29 3.64 3.10
N ASN A 92 -15.07 2.81 2.07
CA ASN A 92 -14.01 1.81 2.13
C ASN A 92 -12.67 2.52 2.32
N ARG A 93 -11.77 1.93 3.09
CA ARG A 93 -10.50 2.54 3.45
C ARG A 93 -9.39 1.53 3.32
N ILE A 94 -8.25 1.97 2.79
CA ILE A 94 -7.02 1.19 2.79
C ILE A 94 -6.03 1.95 3.66
N TRP A 95 -5.61 1.31 4.74
CA TRP A 95 -4.52 1.78 5.56
C TRP A 95 -3.21 1.26 4.98
N LEU A 96 -2.21 2.12 4.91
CA LEU A 96 -0.83 1.77 4.58
C LEU A 96 0.07 2.21 5.74
N PHE A 97 0.95 1.31 6.17
CA PHE A 97 1.83 1.54 7.31
C PHE A 97 3.25 1.85 6.82
N ARG A 98 3.61 3.14 6.88
CA ARG A 98 4.82 3.69 6.25
C ARG A 98 6.10 3.04 6.76
N ARG A 99 6.24 2.80 8.06
CA ARG A 99 7.49 2.24 8.62
C ARG A 99 7.66 0.75 8.30
N PRO A 100 6.63 -0.11 8.44
CA PRO A 100 6.67 -1.48 7.92
C PRO A 100 7.03 -1.54 6.44
N ILE A 101 6.37 -0.73 5.59
CA ILE A 101 6.65 -0.74 4.16
C ILE A 101 8.08 -0.29 3.84
N LEU A 102 8.58 0.76 4.50
CA LEU A 102 9.96 1.21 4.28
C LEU A 102 11.00 0.18 4.77
N ASP A 103 10.70 -0.57 5.82
CA ASP A 103 11.57 -1.62 6.33
C ASP A 103 11.62 -2.81 5.37
N TYR A 104 10.46 -3.26 4.88
CA TYR A 104 10.34 -4.26 3.82
C TYR A 104 11.12 -3.81 2.57
N TRP A 105 10.84 -2.61 2.07
CA TRP A 105 11.49 -2.03 0.89
C TRP A 105 13.01 -1.96 1.04
N ALA A 106 13.52 -1.56 2.21
CA ALA A 106 14.96 -1.45 2.45
C ALA A 106 15.69 -2.82 2.45
N SER A 107 14.95 -3.93 2.55
CA SER A 107 15.48 -5.29 2.49
C SER A 107 15.47 -5.89 1.07
N GLY A 108 14.69 -5.31 0.15
CA GLY A 108 14.50 -5.79 -1.23
C GLY A 108 15.33 -5.04 -2.28
N ASP A 109 15.07 -5.36 -3.56
CA ASP A 109 15.69 -4.70 -4.74
C ASP A 109 14.65 -4.00 -5.64
N GLU A 110 13.38 -4.06 -5.24
CA GLU A 110 12.24 -3.44 -5.93
C GLU A 110 12.12 -1.95 -5.63
N THR A 111 11.42 -1.21 -6.49
CA THR A 111 11.17 0.21 -6.23
C THR A 111 10.11 0.36 -5.15
N LEU A 112 10.09 1.50 -4.45
CA LEU A 112 9.04 1.76 -3.45
C LEU A 112 7.63 1.78 -4.08
N GLY A 113 7.53 2.14 -5.35
CA GLY A 113 6.26 2.11 -6.08
C GLY A 113 5.75 0.67 -6.25
N ASP A 114 6.65 -0.26 -6.58
CA ASP A 114 6.33 -1.68 -6.74
C ASP A 114 5.86 -2.30 -5.42
N VAL A 115 6.55 -2.00 -4.31
CA VAL A 115 6.13 -2.45 -2.97
C VAL A 115 4.72 -1.93 -2.65
N VAL A 116 4.45 -0.66 -2.93
CA VAL A 116 3.14 -0.06 -2.67
C VAL A 116 2.06 -0.67 -3.57
N ALA A 117 2.38 -0.95 -4.84
CA ALA A 117 1.49 -1.63 -5.77
C ALA A 117 1.13 -3.01 -5.26
N HIS A 118 2.14 -3.80 -4.88
CA HIS A 118 2.00 -5.12 -4.29
C HIS A 118 1.06 -5.09 -3.07
N VAL A 119 1.30 -4.21 -2.09
CA VAL A 119 0.47 -4.10 -0.89
C VAL A 119 -0.98 -3.72 -1.24
N LEU A 120 -1.19 -2.72 -2.10
CA LEU A 120 -2.54 -2.33 -2.51
C LEU A 120 -3.29 -3.50 -3.19
N ILE A 121 -2.60 -4.23 -4.07
CA ILE A 121 -3.18 -5.38 -4.79
C ILE A 121 -3.58 -6.47 -3.81
N HIS A 122 -2.72 -6.79 -2.83
CA HIS A 122 -3.00 -7.81 -1.81
C HIS A 122 -4.17 -7.43 -0.91
N GLU A 123 -4.19 -6.20 -0.40
CA GLU A 123 -5.24 -5.74 0.50
C GLU A 123 -6.61 -5.74 -0.18
N ILE A 124 -6.70 -5.19 -1.38
CA ILE A 124 -7.94 -5.17 -2.15
C ILE A 124 -8.30 -6.58 -2.60
N GLY A 125 -7.34 -7.34 -3.14
CA GLY A 125 -7.56 -8.68 -3.66
C GLY A 125 -8.10 -9.64 -2.60
N HIS A 126 -7.48 -9.71 -1.43
CA HIS A 126 -7.98 -10.52 -0.32
C HIS A 126 -9.35 -10.05 0.18
N HIS A 127 -9.59 -8.74 0.27
CA HIS A 127 -10.89 -8.23 0.70
C HIS A 127 -12.03 -8.66 -0.24
N PHE A 128 -11.77 -8.72 -1.55
CA PHE A 128 -12.76 -9.13 -2.55
C PHE A 128 -12.72 -10.62 -2.92
N GLY A 129 -11.86 -11.41 -2.27
CA GLY A 129 -11.76 -12.85 -2.47
C GLY A 129 -11.09 -13.28 -3.78
N LEU A 130 -10.19 -12.45 -4.31
CA LEU A 130 -9.31 -12.84 -5.41
C LEU A 130 -8.33 -13.93 -4.95
N SER A 131 -7.99 -14.84 -5.87
CA SER A 131 -6.92 -15.81 -5.64
C SER A 131 -5.54 -15.18 -5.83
N ASP A 132 -4.51 -15.81 -5.27
CA ASP A 132 -3.12 -15.38 -5.47
C ASP A 132 -2.78 -15.30 -6.98
N ASP A 133 -3.22 -16.29 -7.77
CA ASP A 133 -3.07 -16.30 -9.23
C ASP A 133 -3.77 -15.11 -9.92
N ASP A 134 -4.90 -14.62 -9.39
CA ASP A 134 -5.58 -13.44 -9.93
C ASP A 134 -4.79 -12.17 -9.60
N MET A 135 -4.26 -12.08 -8.38
CA MET A 135 -3.47 -10.94 -7.91
C MET A 135 -2.14 -10.83 -8.67
N GLU A 136 -1.44 -11.94 -8.90
CA GLU A 136 -0.21 -11.97 -9.70
C GLU A 136 -0.44 -11.44 -11.13
N ARG A 137 -1.58 -11.78 -11.75
CA ARG A 137 -1.93 -11.28 -13.10
C ARG A 137 -2.19 -9.77 -13.11
N ILE A 138 -2.80 -9.24 -12.05
CA ILE A 138 -3.07 -7.81 -11.90
C ILE A 138 -1.78 -7.05 -11.67
N GLU A 139 -0.88 -7.58 -10.83
CA GLU A 139 0.44 -7.00 -10.56
C GLU A 139 1.27 -6.90 -11.84
N ALA A 140 1.32 -7.98 -12.64
CA ALA A 140 2.01 -7.98 -13.93
C ALA A 140 1.38 -7.04 -14.98
N ALA A 141 0.14 -6.58 -14.79
CA ALA A 141 -0.55 -5.64 -15.67
C ALA A 141 -0.41 -4.18 -15.23
N ALA A 142 0.07 -3.93 -14.00
CA ALA A 142 0.30 -2.61 -13.44
C ALA A 142 1.72 -2.05 -13.72
N GLU A 143 2.61 -2.87 -14.31
CA GLU A 143 3.98 -2.53 -14.78
C GLU A 143 4.01 -1.92 -16.19
#